data_AF-A0A2R6CMP0-F1
#
_entry.id   AF-A0A2R6CMP0-F1
#
_cell.length_a   1.000
_cell.length_b   1.000
_cell.length_c   1.000
_cell.angle_alpha   90.00
_cell.angle_beta   90.00
_cell.angle_gamma   90.00
#
_symmetry.space_group_name_H-M   'P 1'
#
loop_
_entity.id
_entity.type
_entity.pdbx_description
1 polymer ?
#
loop_
_entity_poly.entity_id
_entity_poly.type
_entity_poly.pdbx_seq_one_letter_code
_entity_poly.pdbx_strand_id
1 'polypeptide(L)'
;MEVPVHTLDGDEAGEVTLPPAFESEVRPDLIRKAVLAAQANRKQDYGADEYAGMRTPAESFGSGRGMAHVPREGGQGRRVPQTVGGRQAHPPKAEKDRGLDVNDKERRLAIRSAIAATADPEVVAERGHEFEEDVDLPLVVDDEFEDLEKTQEALAALEDLGVGADIERAEKTTIRAGQGSTRGRKYRRAKSLLVVTSEEPAVDRERDRRGERVMPDAIKYPHVTEKAVDKMDFENKLLFICQPGAAKGEIRDEVESQFDVTVVDVNTMVTPRGEKKATVQLSEDHDAQEIASRIGVF
;
A
#
# COMPACT_ATOMS: atom_id res chain seq x y z
N MET A 1 -35.55 2.80 -6.62
CA MET A 1 -35.30 2.20 -7.96
C MET A 1 -35.26 0.68 -7.81
N GLU A 2 -35.77 -0.09 -8.77
CA GLU A 2 -35.67 -1.57 -8.78
C GLU A 2 -34.63 -1.97 -9.82
N VAL A 3 -33.83 -2.99 -9.51
CA VAL A 3 -32.81 -3.54 -10.41
C VAL A 3 -32.92 -5.06 -10.47
N PRO A 4 -32.64 -5.68 -11.62
CA PRO A 4 -32.62 -7.12 -11.73
C PRO A 4 -31.47 -7.73 -10.91
N VAL A 5 -31.70 -8.94 -10.41
CA VAL A 5 -30.69 -9.80 -9.81
C VAL A 5 -30.34 -10.86 -10.83
N HIS A 6 -29.06 -10.99 -11.15
CA HIS A 6 -28.56 -11.95 -12.14
C HIS A 6 -28.02 -13.21 -11.45
N THR A 7 -28.19 -14.35 -12.12
CA THR A 7 -27.48 -15.60 -11.78
C THR A 7 -26.03 -15.55 -12.26
N LEU A 8 -25.24 -16.55 -11.87
CA LEU A 8 -23.86 -16.74 -12.36
C LEU A 8 -23.73 -16.86 -13.88
N ASP A 9 -24.78 -17.34 -14.56
CA ASP A 9 -24.81 -17.51 -16.03
C ASP A 9 -25.28 -16.23 -16.76
N GLY A 10 -25.61 -15.16 -16.03
CA GLY A 10 -26.08 -13.88 -16.57
C GLY A 10 -27.60 -13.76 -16.73
N ASP A 11 -28.36 -14.83 -16.46
CA ASP A 11 -29.82 -14.82 -16.55
C ASP A 11 -30.48 -14.04 -15.40
N GLU A 12 -31.63 -13.41 -15.65
CA GLU A 12 -32.40 -12.70 -14.62
C GLU A 12 -33.11 -13.69 -13.67
N ALA A 13 -32.78 -13.63 -12.38
CA ALA A 13 -33.36 -14.46 -11.32
C ALA A 13 -34.52 -13.77 -10.56
N GLY A 14 -34.58 -12.44 -10.58
CA GLY A 14 -35.56 -11.63 -9.86
C GLY A 14 -35.23 -10.15 -9.85
N GLU A 15 -35.89 -9.36 -9.00
CA GLU A 15 -35.64 -7.92 -8.85
C GLU A 15 -35.48 -7.55 -7.38
N VAL A 16 -34.65 -6.54 -7.10
CA VAL A 16 -34.42 -5.99 -5.76
C VAL A 16 -34.58 -4.47 -5.75
N THR A 17 -35.19 -3.94 -4.70
CA THR A 17 -35.28 -2.49 -4.49
C THR A 17 -33.96 -1.94 -3.96
N LEU A 18 -33.35 -1.00 -4.69
CA LEU A 18 -32.13 -0.33 -4.27
C LEU A 18 -32.35 0.52 -3.01
N PRO A 19 -31.39 0.53 -2.06
CA PRO A 19 -31.43 1.40 -0.90
C PRO A 19 -31.42 2.90 -1.25
N PRO A 20 -31.96 3.78 -0.36
CA PRO A 20 -31.97 5.24 -0.57
C PRO A 20 -30.59 5.89 -0.74
N ALA A 21 -29.51 5.18 -0.43
CA ALA A 21 -28.15 5.67 -0.65
C ALA A 21 -27.86 5.88 -2.15
N PHE A 22 -28.45 5.08 -3.04
CA PHE A 22 -28.26 5.20 -4.49
C PHE A 22 -29.02 6.39 -5.11
N GLU A 23 -30.02 6.93 -4.39
CA GLU A 23 -30.82 8.08 -4.82
C GLU A 23 -30.26 9.42 -4.30
N SER A 24 -29.09 9.39 -3.64
CA SER A 24 -28.45 10.59 -3.10
C SER A 24 -27.88 11.48 -4.21
N GLU A 25 -27.88 12.79 -3.99
CA GLU A 25 -27.26 13.75 -4.93
C GLU A 25 -25.75 13.48 -5.08
N VAL A 26 -25.30 13.35 -6.33
CA VAL A 26 -23.88 13.19 -6.65
C VAL A 26 -23.14 14.52 -6.51
N ARG A 27 -22.25 14.59 -5.51
CA ARG A 27 -21.42 15.73 -5.13
C ARG A 27 -19.92 15.43 -5.25
N PRO A 28 -19.33 15.64 -6.45
CA PRO A 28 -17.91 15.35 -6.70
C PRO A 28 -16.93 16.14 -5.82
N ASP A 29 -17.34 17.33 -5.34
CA ASP A 29 -16.57 18.17 -4.42
C ASP A 29 -16.34 17.48 -3.07
N LEU A 30 -17.40 16.93 -2.48
CA LEU A 30 -17.34 16.21 -1.20
C LEU A 30 -16.58 14.90 -1.32
N ILE A 31 -16.83 14.13 -2.40
CA ILE A 31 -16.08 12.91 -2.70
C ILE A 31 -14.60 13.22 -2.79
N ARG A 32 -14.22 14.24 -3.58
CA ARG A 32 -12.82 14.63 -3.75
C ARG A 32 -12.17 15.02 -2.42
N LYS A 33 -12.86 15.81 -1.58
CA LYS A 33 -12.35 16.23 -0.27
C LYS A 33 -12.10 15.03 0.63
N ALA A 34 -13.08 14.12 0.74
CA ALA A 34 -12.96 12.92 1.57
C ALA A 34 -11.83 12.00 1.08
N VAL A 35 -11.71 11.81 -0.24
CA VAL A 35 -10.61 11.05 -0.85
C VAL A 35 -9.28 11.70 -0.51
N LEU A 36 -9.10 13.00 -0.79
CA LEU A 36 -7.84 13.70 -0.52
C LEU A 36 -7.43 13.61 0.96
N ALA A 37 -8.39 13.72 1.88
CA ALA A 37 -8.12 13.54 3.31
C ALA A 37 -7.62 12.13 3.63
N ALA A 38 -8.32 11.09 3.16
CA ALA A 38 -7.89 9.70 3.32
C ALA A 38 -6.51 9.44 2.66
N GLN A 39 -6.22 10.07 1.52
CA GLN A 39 -4.93 9.97 0.85
C GLN A 39 -3.80 10.68 1.60
N ALA A 40 -4.10 11.77 2.31
CA ALA A 40 -3.15 12.49 3.14
C ALA A 40 -2.81 11.69 4.40
N ASN A 41 -3.82 11.12 5.05
CA ASN A 41 -3.68 10.43 6.34
C ASN A 41 -2.89 9.11 6.27
N ARG A 42 -2.74 8.51 5.08
CA ARG A 42 -1.87 7.34 4.86
C ARG A 42 -0.41 7.69 4.54
N LYS A 43 -0.04 8.97 4.46
CA LYS A 43 1.33 9.38 4.13
C LYS A 43 2.23 9.17 5.34
N GLN A 44 3.43 8.68 5.11
CA GLN A 44 4.47 8.60 6.14
C GLN A 44 5.18 9.94 6.30
N ASP A 45 5.49 10.28 7.55
CA ASP A 45 6.33 11.42 7.86
C ASP A 45 7.76 11.19 7.39
N TYR A 46 8.42 12.29 7.02
CA TYR A 46 9.80 12.27 6.56
C TYR A 46 10.50 13.58 6.90
N GLY A 47 11.80 13.50 7.14
CA GLY A 47 12.64 14.65 7.39
C GLY A 47 14.10 14.37 7.06
N ALA A 48 14.88 15.42 6.90
CA ALA A 48 16.34 15.29 6.87
C ALA A 48 16.87 15.15 8.31
N ASP A 49 18.04 14.54 8.48
CA ASP A 49 18.79 14.58 9.76
C ASP A 49 19.01 16.03 10.18
N GLU A 50 18.65 16.37 11.42
CA GLU A 50 18.71 17.73 11.98
C GLU A 50 20.12 18.33 11.94
N TYR A 51 21.15 17.47 12.00
CA TYR A 51 22.55 17.88 11.97
C TYR A 51 23.21 17.72 10.59
N ALA A 52 22.43 17.41 9.55
CA ALA A 52 22.94 17.28 8.18
C ALA A 52 23.63 18.59 7.72
N GLY A 53 24.90 18.48 7.33
CA GLY A 53 25.72 19.63 6.91
C GLY A 53 26.19 20.53 8.06
N MET A 54 25.86 20.24 9.32
CA MET A 54 26.22 21.04 10.50
C MET A 54 27.35 20.46 11.35
N ARG A 55 27.69 19.17 11.17
CA ARG A 55 28.77 18.46 11.89
C ARG A 55 30.17 18.88 11.39
N THR A 56 30.54 20.14 11.62
CA THR A 56 31.82 20.72 11.17
C THR A 56 32.23 21.87 12.10
N PRO A 57 33.52 21.96 12.50
CA PRO A 57 34.06 23.09 13.25
C PRO A 57 34.34 24.33 12.36
N ALA A 58 33.91 24.36 11.09
CA ALA A 58 34.22 25.45 10.15
C ALA A 58 33.95 26.87 10.69
N GLU A 59 34.87 27.78 10.45
CA GLU A 59 34.75 29.19 10.82
C GLU A 59 35.11 30.09 9.64
N SER A 60 34.56 31.31 9.61
CA SER A 60 34.91 32.24 8.55
C SER A 60 36.26 32.88 8.85
N PHE A 61 37.12 33.01 7.84
CA PHE A 61 38.39 33.72 8.00
C PHE A 61 38.26 35.25 8.17
N GLY A 62 37.04 35.79 8.04
CA GLY A 62 36.78 37.22 8.08
C GLY A 62 37.31 37.98 6.86
N SER A 63 37.43 39.30 7.00
CA SER A 63 37.89 40.19 5.93
C SER A 63 39.42 40.15 5.75
N GLY A 64 39.93 40.83 4.71
CA GLY A 64 41.38 41.02 4.52
C GLY A 64 42.10 39.92 3.74
N ARG A 65 41.38 38.90 3.23
CA ARG A 65 41.97 37.79 2.47
C ARG A 65 41.51 37.68 1.00
N GLY A 66 40.74 38.66 0.51
CA GLY A 66 40.11 38.59 -0.82
C GLY A 66 39.11 37.44 -0.95
N MET A 67 38.56 36.95 0.17
CA MET A 67 37.64 35.81 0.24
C MET A 67 36.29 36.25 0.80
N ALA A 68 35.22 35.60 0.36
CA ALA A 68 33.89 35.78 0.93
C ALA A 68 33.83 35.29 2.39
N HIS A 69 32.97 35.92 3.20
CA HIS A 69 32.72 35.55 4.60
C HIS A 69 31.88 34.26 4.71
N VAL A 70 32.46 33.14 4.28
CA VAL A 70 31.85 31.80 4.34
C VAL A 70 32.63 30.98 5.37
N PRO A 71 31.96 30.20 6.25
CA PRO A 71 32.65 29.27 7.14
C PRO A 71 33.45 28.24 6.36
N ARG A 72 34.71 28.04 6.73
CA ARG A 72 35.64 27.11 6.07
C ARG A 72 36.32 26.16 7.04
N GLU A 73 36.57 24.95 6.56
CA GLU A 73 37.39 23.93 7.21
C GLU A 73 38.31 23.33 6.14
N GLY A 74 39.62 23.26 6.41
CA GLY A 74 40.60 22.83 5.39
C GLY A 74 40.58 23.69 4.11
N GLY A 75 40.21 24.97 4.22
CA GLY A 75 40.09 25.88 3.08
C GLY A 75 38.81 25.74 2.25
N GLN A 76 37.93 24.76 2.54
CA GLN A 76 36.69 24.54 1.79
C GLN A 76 35.47 25.08 2.53
N GLY A 77 34.50 25.63 1.80
CA GLY A 77 33.23 26.12 2.37
C GLY A 77 32.39 24.99 2.96
N ARG A 78 31.77 25.25 4.11
CA ARG A 78 30.95 24.29 4.87
C ARG A 78 29.78 24.99 5.55
N ARG A 79 28.89 24.20 6.18
CA ARG A 79 27.78 24.61 7.05
C ARG A 79 26.63 25.33 6.33
N VAL A 80 26.92 26.34 5.53
CA VAL A 80 25.93 27.26 4.98
C VAL A 80 25.27 26.70 3.70
N PRO A 81 24.01 27.04 3.40
CA PRO A 81 23.24 26.35 2.36
C PRO A 81 23.73 26.50 0.92
N GLN A 82 24.43 27.58 0.61
CA GLN A 82 25.00 27.80 -0.71
C GLN A 82 26.26 26.95 -0.98
N THR A 83 26.79 26.26 0.03
CA THR A 83 28.00 25.43 -0.12
C THR A 83 27.65 23.97 -0.38
N VAL A 84 28.43 23.31 -1.25
CA VAL A 84 28.34 21.86 -1.46
C VAL A 84 28.66 21.14 -0.15
N GLY A 85 27.74 20.29 0.33
CA GLY A 85 27.84 19.61 1.62
C GLY A 85 27.43 20.48 2.83
N GLY A 86 26.98 21.71 2.61
CA GLY A 86 26.34 22.54 3.63
C GLY A 86 24.90 22.08 3.94
N ARG A 87 24.32 22.63 5.00
CA ARG A 87 22.94 22.29 5.40
C ARG A 87 21.92 22.79 4.37
N GLN A 88 20.79 22.11 4.22
CA GLN A 88 19.66 22.71 3.51
C GLN A 88 19.03 23.82 4.37
N ALA A 89 18.66 24.96 3.77
CA ALA A 89 18.10 26.11 4.51
C ALA A 89 16.76 25.78 5.19
N HIS A 90 15.85 25.15 4.43
CA HIS A 90 14.53 24.71 4.87
C HIS A 90 14.35 23.23 4.51
N PRO A 91 14.91 22.30 5.29
CA PRO A 91 14.75 20.87 5.06
C PRO A 91 13.32 20.43 5.39
N PRO A 92 12.85 19.30 4.82
CA PRO A 92 11.63 18.66 5.31
C PRO A 92 11.85 18.22 6.76
N LYS A 93 10.81 18.33 7.57
CA LYS A 93 10.83 17.95 8.98
C LYS A 93 9.77 16.91 9.26
N ALA A 94 10.10 15.95 10.14
CA ALA A 94 9.16 14.93 10.55
C ALA A 94 7.96 15.55 11.29
N GLU A 95 8.20 16.55 12.15
CA GLU A 95 7.21 17.28 12.98
C GLU A 95 6.06 17.96 12.21
N LYS A 96 6.15 18.07 10.89
CA LYS A 96 5.10 18.70 10.08
C LYS A 96 3.83 17.83 10.12
N ASP A 97 2.71 18.42 10.54
CA ASP A 97 1.40 17.79 10.36
C ASP A 97 1.04 17.71 8.87
N ARG A 98 0.86 16.48 8.38
CA ARG A 98 0.50 16.16 7.00
C ARG A 98 -0.92 15.59 6.90
N GLY A 99 -1.57 15.36 8.03
CA GLY A 99 -2.93 14.87 8.10
C GLY A 99 -3.91 15.93 7.60
N LEU A 100 -5.09 15.46 7.22
CA LEU A 100 -6.23 16.31 6.89
C LEU A 100 -7.45 15.75 7.60
N ASP A 101 -8.12 16.62 8.35
CA ASP A 101 -9.38 16.30 9.00
C ASP A 101 -10.56 16.45 8.04
N VAL A 102 -11.58 15.61 8.27
CA VAL A 102 -12.87 15.69 7.60
C VAL A 102 -13.98 15.42 8.61
N ASN A 103 -15.00 16.27 8.61
CA ASN A 103 -16.15 16.11 9.49
C ASN A 103 -16.84 14.78 9.23
N ASP A 104 -17.28 14.07 10.28
CA ASP A 104 -17.93 12.77 10.14
C ASP A 104 -19.19 12.81 9.24
N LYS A 105 -20.01 13.85 9.40
CA LYS A 105 -21.21 14.05 8.57
C LYS A 105 -20.86 14.27 7.10
N GLU A 106 -19.79 15.03 6.85
CA GLU A 106 -19.31 15.32 5.51
C GLU A 106 -18.72 14.07 4.85
N ARG A 107 -17.96 13.27 5.62
CA ARG A 107 -17.44 11.97 5.17
C ARG A 107 -18.58 11.00 4.83
N ARG A 108 -19.60 10.89 5.70
CA ARG A 108 -20.77 10.03 5.44
C ARG A 108 -21.56 10.47 4.21
N LEU A 109 -21.71 11.78 4.00
CA LEU A 109 -22.38 12.31 2.81
C LEU A 109 -21.56 12.03 1.55
N ALA A 110 -20.23 12.18 1.60
CA ALA A 110 -19.34 11.84 0.49
C ALA A 110 -19.42 10.35 0.11
N ILE A 111 -19.52 9.45 1.08
CA ILE A 111 -19.69 8.01 0.83
C ILE A 111 -21.02 7.73 0.13
N ARG A 112 -22.13 8.28 0.63
CA ARG A 112 -23.46 8.12 -0.01
C ARG A 112 -23.47 8.67 -1.43
N SER A 113 -22.87 9.84 -1.62
CA SER A 113 -22.73 10.45 -2.94
C SER A 113 -21.87 9.59 -3.88
N ALA A 114 -20.85 8.89 -3.39
CA ALA A 114 -20.04 7.99 -4.20
C ALA A 114 -20.81 6.72 -4.58
N ILE A 115 -21.63 6.20 -3.67
CA ILE A 115 -22.52 5.05 -3.92
C ILE A 115 -23.58 5.41 -4.97
N ALA A 116 -24.20 6.59 -4.86
CA ALA A 116 -25.14 7.05 -5.89
C ALA A 116 -24.51 7.15 -7.28
N ALA A 117 -23.24 7.60 -7.36
CA ALA A 117 -22.54 7.71 -8.63
C ALA A 117 -22.25 6.36 -9.32
N THR A 118 -22.34 5.22 -8.61
CA THR A 118 -22.15 3.89 -9.23
C THR A 118 -23.41 3.36 -9.90
N ALA A 119 -24.58 3.98 -9.67
CA ALA A 119 -25.83 3.63 -10.34
C ALA A 119 -26.03 4.36 -11.68
N ASP A 120 -25.13 5.27 -12.05
CA ASP A 120 -25.21 6.06 -13.28
C ASP A 120 -24.22 5.49 -14.33
N PRO A 121 -24.69 4.82 -15.39
CA PRO A 121 -23.82 4.25 -16.42
C PRO A 121 -22.98 5.27 -17.16
N GLU A 122 -23.48 6.49 -17.36
CA GLU A 122 -22.75 7.54 -18.06
C GLU A 122 -21.51 7.95 -17.24
N VAL A 123 -21.68 8.16 -15.94
CA VAL A 123 -20.57 8.51 -15.03
C VAL A 123 -19.53 7.40 -14.94
N VAL A 124 -19.99 6.14 -14.92
CA VAL A 124 -19.12 4.96 -14.85
C VAL A 124 -18.32 4.79 -16.15
N ALA A 125 -18.95 4.95 -17.31
CA ALA A 125 -18.30 4.93 -18.62
C ALA A 125 -17.33 6.12 -18.79
N GLU A 126 -17.71 7.35 -18.40
CA GLU A 126 -16.84 8.54 -18.45
C GLU A 126 -15.58 8.38 -17.58
N ARG A 127 -15.69 7.67 -16.45
CA ARG A 127 -14.54 7.32 -15.60
C ARG A 127 -13.57 6.39 -16.32
N GLY A 128 -14.05 5.68 -17.34
CA GLY A 128 -13.29 4.84 -18.26
C GLY A 128 -13.62 3.35 -18.16
N HIS A 129 -14.68 2.96 -17.44
CA HIS A 129 -15.14 1.56 -17.32
C HIS A 129 -15.67 1.00 -18.64
N GLU A 130 -15.34 -0.26 -18.92
CA GLU A 130 -15.74 -0.99 -20.12
C GLU A 130 -16.66 -2.15 -19.71
N PHE A 131 -17.92 -2.10 -20.13
CA PHE A 131 -18.96 -3.09 -19.85
C PHE A 131 -19.95 -3.06 -21.02
N GLU A 132 -20.75 -4.12 -21.16
CA GLU A 132 -21.75 -4.21 -22.23
C GLU A 132 -22.89 -3.18 -22.02
N GLU A 133 -23.47 -2.68 -23.11
CA GLU A 133 -24.48 -1.59 -23.07
C GLU A 133 -25.76 -2.01 -22.34
N ASP A 134 -26.04 -3.31 -22.29
CA ASP A 134 -27.26 -3.89 -21.70
C ASP A 134 -27.09 -4.22 -20.19
N VAL A 135 -25.95 -3.89 -19.58
CA VAL A 135 -25.70 -4.14 -18.15
C VAL A 135 -26.31 -3.05 -17.28
N ASP A 136 -27.26 -3.43 -16.43
CA ASP A 136 -27.81 -2.56 -15.40
C ASP A 136 -26.80 -2.30 -14.27
N LEU A 137 -26.67 -1.03 -13.87
CA LEU A 137 -25.77 -0.60 -12.81
C LEU A 137 -26.53 -0.05 -11.59
N PRO A 138 -26.14 -0.41 -10.35
CA PRO A 138 -25.10 -1.38 -10.02
C PRO A 138 -25.53 -2.81 -10.35
N LEU A 139 -24.59 -3.63 -10.84
CA LEU A 139 -24.83 -5.05 -11.11
C LEU A 139 -25.06 -5.79 -9.79
N VAL A 140 -26.21 -6.45 -9.66
CA VAL A 140 -26.56 -7.28 -8.51
C VAL A 140 -26.55 -8.74 -8.94
N VAL A 141 -25.78 -9.55 -8.24
CA VAL A 141 -25.63 -10.99 -8.47
C VAL A 141 -26.20 -11.73 -7.27
N ASP A 142 -26.64 -12.95 -7.50
CA ASP A 142 -27.12 -13.86 -6.47
C ASP A 142 -26.03 -14.25 -5.45
N ASP A 143 -26.46 -14.71 -4.27
CA ASP A 143 -25.57 -15.04 -3.16
C ASP A 143 -24.64 -16.24 -3.47
N GLU A 144 -24.96 -17.10 -4.46
CA GLU A 144 -24.10 -18.24 -4.85
C GLU A 144 -22.75 -17.76 -5.39
N PHE A 145 -22.63 -16.50 -5.81
CA PHE A 145 -21.36 -15.89 -6.18
C PHE A 145 -20.36 -15.87 -5.01
N GLU A 146 -20.83 -15.72 -3.76
CA GLU A 146 -19.97 -15.74 -2.58
C GLU A 146 -19.38 -17.13 -2.28
N ASP A 147 -20.03 -18.19 -2.79
CA ASP A 147 -19.63 -19.59 -2.58
C ASP A 147 -18.63 -20.10 -3.63
N LEU A 148 -18.36 -19.34 -4.68
CA LEU A 148 -17.35 -19.69 -5.67
C LEU A 148 -15.97 -19.84 -5.03
N GLU A 149 -15.30 -20.97 -5.24
CA GLU A 149 -13.99 -21.25 -4.65
C GLU A 149 -12.84 -20.95 -5.62
N LYS A 150 -13.05 -21.16 -6.93
CA LYS A 150 -12.00 -21.00 -7.93
C LYS A 150 -12.10 -19.66 -8.65
N THR A 151 -10.97 -18.99 -8.79
CA THR A 151 -10.88 -17.73 -9.55
C THR A 151 -11.29 -17.88 -11.01
N GLN A 152 -11.08 -19.05 -11.61
CA GLN A 152 -11.51 -19.31 -12.99
C GLN A 152 -13.03 -19.34 -13.14
N GLU A 153 -13.73 -19.87 -12.13
CA GLU A 153 -15.19 -19.92 -12.11
C GLU A 153 -15.76 -18.51 -11.89
N ALA A 154 -15.17 -17.74 -10.97
CA ALA A 154 -15.51 -16.33 -10.77
C ALA A 154 -15.22 -15.45 -12.00
N LEU A 155 -14.16 -15.74 -12.76
CA LEU A 155 -13.86 -15.02 -13.99
C LEU A 155 -14.89 -15.33 -15.09
N ALA A 156 -15.26 -16.61 -15.25
CA ALA A 156 -16.28 -17.02 -16.22
C ALA A 156 -17.63 -16.34 -15.92
N ALA A 157 -18.07 -16.35 -14.65
CA ALA A 157 -19.29 -15.66 -14.26
C ALA A 157 -19.25 -14.14 -14.57
N LEU A 158 -18.12 -13.48 -14.35
CA LEU A 158 -17.97 -12.04 -14.69
C LEU A 158 -17.92 -11.77 -16.21
N GLU A 159 -17.47 -12.74 -17.01
CA GLU A 159 -17.55 -12.68 -18.47
C GLU A 159 -19.00 -12.82 -18.93
N ASP A 160 -19.74 -13.80 -18.40
CA ASP A 160 -21.16 -14.05 -18.72
C ASP A 160 -22.07 -12.89 -18.26
N LEU A 161 -21.70 -12.19 -17.18
CA LEU A 161 -22.37 -10.96 -16.70
C LEU A 161 -22.03 -9.70 -17.51
N GLY A 162 -21.25 -9.79 -18.60
CA GLY A 162 -20.97 -8.66 -19.49
C GLY A 162 -19.97 -7.63 -18.95
N VAL A 163 -19.21 -7.98 -17.90
CA VAL A 163 -18.21 -7.09 -17.26
C VAL A 163 -16.76 -7.54 -17.43
N GLY A 164 -16.52 -8.62 -18.19
CA GLY A 164 -15.20 -9.18 -18.46
C GLY A 164 -14.23 -8.21 -19.13
N ALA A 165 -14.71 -7.35 -20.04
CA ALA A 165 -13.90 -6.35 -20.74
C ALA A 165 -13.16 -5.40 -19.77
N ASP A 166 -13.80 -5.00 -18.66
CA ASP A 166 -13.22 -4.11 -17.66
C ASP A 166 -11.98 -4.72 -16.98
N ILE A 167 -11.99 -6.05 -16.83
CA ILE A 167 -10.93 -6.87 -16.22
C ILE A 167 -9.74 -6.95 -17.17
N GLU A 168 -9.96 -7.29 -18.44
CA GLU A 168 -8.91 -7.33 -19.47
C GLU A 168 -8.21 -5.96 -19.61
N ARG A 169 -8.98 -4.88 -19.57
CA ARG A 169 -8.44 -3.52 -19.60
C ARG A 169 -7.53 -3.24 -18.39
N ALA A 170 -7.84 -3.80 -17.21
CA ALA A 170 -7.04 -3.63 -16.00
C ALA A 170 -5.86 -4.60 -15.87
N GLU A 171 -5.82 -5.68 -16.65
CA GLU A 171 -4.69 -6.61 -16.70
C GLU A 171 -3.42 -5.93 -17.25
N LYS A 172 -3.59 -5.00 -18.20
CA LYS A 172 -2.48 -4.26 -18.82
C LYS A 172 -1.71 -3.44 -17.76
N THR A 173 -0.45 -3.79 -17.57
CA THR A 173 0.46 -3.07 -16.67
C THR A 173 1.38 -2.13 -17.42
N THR A 174 1.58 -0.93 -16.87
CA THR A 174 2.50 0.07 -17.40
C THR A 174 3.59 0.39 -16.38
N ILE A 175 4.80 0.67 -16.85
CA ILE A 175 5.90 1.10 -15.98
C ILE A 175 5.75 2.58 -15.68
N ARG A 176 5.76 2.93 -14.39
CA ARG A 176 5.66 4.30 -13.90
C ARG A 176 6.87 5.13 -14.34
N ALA A 177 6.59 6.26 -14.97
CA ALA A 177 7.59 7.26 -15.31
C ALA A 177 8.22 7.91 -14.05
N GLY A 178 9.50 8.27 -14.16
CA GLY A 178 10.25 8.96 -13.11
C GLY A 178 10.78 8.06 -11.99
N GLN A 179 11.33 8.68 -10.94
CA GLN A 179 12.00 7.99 -9.84
C GLN A 179 11.07 7.19 -8.91
N GLY A 180 9.76 7.16 -9.16
CA GLY A 180 8.84 6.31 -8.40
C GLY A 180 9.14 4.82 -8.58
N SER A 181 9.69 4.46 -9.74
CA SER A 181 10.03 3.08 -10.11
C SER A 181 11.12 2.47 -9.23
N THR A 182 12.06 3.27 -8.73
CA THR A 182 13.12 2.81 -7.82
C THR A 182 12.67 2.74 -6.35
N ARG A 183 11.46 3.23 -6.04
CA ARG A 183 10.91 3.31 -4.68
C ARG A 183 9.78 2.31 -4.45
N GLY A 184 9.89 1.12 -5.04
CA GLY A 184 8.88 0.04 -4.94
C GLY A 184 7.57 0.30 -5.68
N ARG A 185 7.46 1.36 -6.49
CA ARG A 185 6.21 1.76 -7.18
C ARG A 185 6.37 1.71 -8.70
N LYS A 186 6.95 0.60 -9.19
CA LYS A 186 7.33 0.43 -10.60
C LYS A 186 6.13 0.28 -11.53
N TYR A 187 5.12 -0.50 -11.15
CA TYR A 187 3.99 -0.79 -12.04
C TYR A 187 2.76 0.06 -11.69
N ARG A 188 1.95 0.35 -12.70
CA ARG A 188 0.62 0.94 -12.60
C ARG A 188 -0.33 0.14 -13.48
N ARG A 189 -1.51 -0.17 -12.94
CA ARG A 189 -2.63 -0.80 -13.63
C ARG A 189 -3.88 0.06 -13.49
N ALA A 190 -4.83 -0.10 -14.41
CA ALA A 190 -6.16 0.48 -14.24
C ALA A 190 -6.86 -0.18 -13.05
N LYS A 191 -7.91 0.47 -12.56
CA LYS A 191 -8.78 -0.09 -11.52
C LYS A 191 -10.04 -0.56 -12.23
N SER A 192 -10.32 -1.85 -12.16
CA SER A 192 -11.52 -2.46 -12.71
C SER A 192 -12.65 -2.47 -11.67
N LEU A 193 -13.33 -3.60 -11.54
CA LEU A 193 -14.52 -3.82 -10.73
C LEU A 193 -14.23 -3.72 -9.23
N LEU A 194 -15.24 -3.25 -8.49
CA LEU A 194 -15.32 -3.35 -7.03
C LEU A 194 -16.45 -4.31 -6.71
N VAL A 195 -16.09 -5.51 -6.28
CA VAL A 195 -17.05 -6.50 -5.77
C VAL A 195 -17.30 -6.21 -4.30
N VAL A 196 -18.57 -6.07 -3.91
CA VAL A 196 -19.00 -5.81 -2.54
C VAL A 196 -19.84 -6.98 -2.07
N THR A 197 -19.28 -7.78 -1.16
CA THR A 197 -19.93 -8.94 -0.56
C THR A 197 -20.31 -8.65 0.88
N SER A 198 -21.20 -9.48 1.43
CA SER A 198 -21.61 -9.40 2.83
C SER A 198 -20.55 -10.01 3.77
N GLU A 199 -19.96 -11.14 3.36
CA GLU A 199 -18.85 -11.82 4.01
C GLU A 199 -17.61 -11.87 3.10
N GLU A 200 -16.47 -12.33 3.60
CA GLU A 200 -15.32 -12.57 2.71
C GLU A 200 -15.67 -13.69 1.71
N PRO A 201 -15.51 -13.48 0.39
CA PRO A 201 -15.90 -14.48 -0.61
C PRO A 201 -15.07 -15.76 -0.46
N ALA A 202 -15.65 -16.90 -0.80
CA ALA A 202 -15.00 -18.21 -0.67
C ALA A 202 -13.69 -18.28 -1.48
N VAL A 203 -13.59 -17.64 -2.64
CA VAL A 203 -12.32 -17.49 -3.39
C VAL A 203 -11.23 -16.85 -2.53
N ASP A 204 -11.53 -15.77 -1.81
CA ASP A 204 -10.55 -15.10 -0.97
C ASP A 204 -10.23 -15.91 0.29
N ARG A 205 -11.22 -16.59 0.88
CA ARG A 205 -11.04 -17.52 2.01
C ARG A 205 -10.18 -18.74 1.62
N GLU A 206 -10.42 -19.30 0.45
CA GLU A 206 -9.68 -20.46 -0.05
C GLU A 206 -8.27 -20.06 -0.50
N ARG A 207 -8.14 -18.88 -1.10
CA ARG A 207 -6.84 -18.26 -1.32
C ARG A 207 -6.13 -17.99 0.02
N ASP A 208 -6.80 -17.54 1.07
CA ASP A 208 -6.20 -17.41 2.41
C ASP A 208 -5.76 -18.76 2.96
N ARG A 209 -6.61 -19.79 2.89
CA ARG A 209 -6.30 -21.16 3.36
C ARG A 209 -5.13 -21.79 2.61
N ARG A 210 -4.99 -21.50 1.32
CA ARG A 210 -3.87 -21.96 0.48
C ARG A 210 -2.63 -21.07 0.57
N GLY A 211 -2.70 -19.93 1.26
CA GLY A 211 -1.63 -18.91 1.27
C GLY A 211 -1.46 -18.18 -0.06
N GLU A 212 -2.48 -18.19 -0.92
CA GLU A 212 -2.55 -17.56 -2.24
C GLU A 212 -3.23 -16.17 -2.22
N ARG A 213 -3.88 -15.77 -1.11
CA ARG A 213 -4.38 -14.40 -0.95
C ARG A 213 -3.16 -13.54 -0.68
N VAL A 214 -2.88 -12.65 -1.62
CA VAL A 214 -1.92 -11.57 -1.41
C VAL A 214 -2.60 -10.48 -0.58
N MET A 215 -2.95 -10.77 0.68
CA MET A 215 -2.39 -9.90 1.72
C MET A 215 -0.89 -10.08 1.56
N PRO A 216 -0.09 -9.03 1.33
CA PRO A 216 1.30 -9.28 1.08
C PRO A 216 1.87 -9.96 2.33
N ASP A 217 2.10 -11.27 2.29
CA ASP A 217 2.98 -11.93 3.25
C ASP A 217 4.22 -11.06 3.28
N ALA A 218 4.40 -10.36 4.38
CA ALA A 218 5.46 -9.39 4.49
C ALA A 218 6.81 -10.09 4.27
N ILE A 219 6.83 -11.39 4.55
CA ILE A 219 7.93 -12.35 4.50
C ILE A 219 7.72 -13.30 3.31
N LYS A 220 8.71 -13.45 2.45
CA LYS A 220 8.74 -14.48 1.39
C LYS A 220 9.37 -15.79 1.88
N TYR A 221 10.54 -15.68 2.53
CA TYR A 221 11.28 -16.84 3.05
C TYR A 221 12.39 -16.39 4.04
N PRO A 222 12.83 -17.25 4.96
CA PRO A 222 13.98 -16.99 5.83
C PRO A 222 15.28 -16.90 5.02
N HIS A 223 16.09 -15.87 5.28
CA HIS A 223 17.32 -15.61 4.56
C HIS A 223 18.51 -16.28 5.25
N VAL A 224 18.87 -17.47 4.78
CA VAL A 224 19.93 -18.30 5.35
C VAL A 224 21.28 -17.95 4.70
N THR A 225 22.17 -17.34 5.48
CA THR A 225 23.57 -17.06 5.11
C THR A 225 24.44 -17.17 6.35
N GLU A 226 25.75 -17.35 6.24
CA GLU A 226 26.68 -17.35 7.38
C GLU A 226 26.46 -16.14 8.31
N LYS A 227 26.36 -14.94 7.72
CA LYS A 227 26.06 -13.70 8.46
C LYS A 227 24.66 -13.65 9.11
N ALA A 228 23.73 -14.48 8.64
CA ALA A 228 22.40 -14.60 9.25
C ALA A 228 22.46 -15.55 10.45
N VAL A 229 23.24 -16.63 10.35
CA VAL A 229 23.50 -17.56 11.46
C VAL A 229 24.23 -16.82 12.59
N ASP A 230 25.28 -16.06 12.29
CA ASP A 230 26.00 -15.26 13.31
C ASP A 230 25.05 -14.31 14.08
N LYS A 231 24.12 -13.68 13.37
CA LYS A 231 23.16 -12.75 13.98
C LYS A 231 22.09 -13.45 14.82
N MET A 232 21.76 -14.68 14.45
CA MET A 232 20.87 -15.52 15.22
C MET A 232 21.54 -15.90 16.54
N ASP A 233 22.79 -16.36 16.47
CA ASP A 233 23.56 -16.88 17.61
C ASP A 233 23.96 -15.78 18.60
N PHE A 234 24.38 -14.61 18.11
CA PHE A 234 24.97 -13.56 18.97
C PHE A 234 24.05 -12.38 19.27
N GLU A 235 23.02 -12.16 18.45
CA GLU A 235 22.17 -10.96 18.55
C GLU A 235 20.67 -11.26 18.71
N ASN A 236 20.28 -12.53 18.82
CA ASN A 236 18.89 -12.99 18.87
C ASN A 236 18.04 -12.42 17.72
N LYS A 237 18.59 -12.47 16.49
CA LYS A 237 17.99 -11.86 15.29
C LYS A 237 17.73 -12.88 14.19
N LEU A 238 16.52 -12.84 13.63
CA LEU A 238 16.13 -13.58 12.43
C LEU A 238 16.20 -12.69 11.19
N LEU A 239 16.61 -13.26 10.06
CA LEU A 239 16.66 -12.56 8.78
C LEU A 239 15.66 -13.16 7.81
N PHE A 240 14.93 -12.30 7.12
CA PHE A 240 13.91 -12.69 6.16
C PHE A 240 14.09 -11.94 4.85
N ILE A 241 13.83 -12.59 3.72
CA ILE A 241 13.51 -11.90 2.47
C ILE A 241 12.03 -11.59 2.48
N CYS A 242 11.70 -10.35 2.14
CA CYS A 242 10.40 -9.74 2.28
C CYS A 242 9.91 -9.21 0.94
N GLN A 243 8.61 -8.93 0.85
CA GLN A 243 8.09 -8.20 -0.30
C GLN A 243 8.65 -6.77 -0.35
N PRO A 244 8.99 -6.23 -1.54
CA PRO A 244 9.51 -4.87 -1.68
C PRO A 244 8.63 -3.79 -1.06
N GLY A 245 7.31 -4.01 -1.03
CA GLY A 245 6.31 -3.08 -0.49
C GLY A 245 6.05 -3.18 1.00
N ALA A 246 6.47 -4.26 1.67
CA ALA A 246 6.06 -4.58 3.05
C ALA A 246 6.59 -3.54 4.06
N ALA A 247 5.73 -2.90 4.85
CA ALA A 247 6.12 -1.97 5.90
C ALA A 247 6.76 -2.69 7.10
N LYS A 248 7.47 -1.95 7.96
CA LYS A 248 8.10 -2.54 9.16
C LYS A 248 7.09 -3.09 10.17
N GLY A 249 5.92 -2.44 10.29
CA GLY A 249 4.82 -2.91 11.13
C GLY A 249 4.25 -4.23 10.59
N GLU A 250 3.94 -4.27 9.30
CA GLU A 250 3.47 -5.49 8.63
C GLU A 250 4.45 -6.68 8.80
N ILE A 251 5.77 -6.44 8.70
CA ILE A 251 6.77 -7.50 8.96
C ILE A 251 6.77 -7.94 10.43
N ARG A 252 6.58 -7.02 11.37
CA ARG A 252 6.52 -7.34 12.80
C ARG A 252 5.29 -8.20 13.09
N ASP A 253 4.11 -7.70 12.72
CA ASP A 253 2.83 -8.35 13.01
C ASP A 253 2.79 -9.75 12.40
N GLU A 254 3.34 -9.91 11.19
CA GLU A 254 3.48 -11.19 10.51
C GLU A 254 4.41 -12.16 11.27
N VAL A 255 5.61 -11.72 11.67
CA VAL A 255 6.54 -12.57 12.45
C VAL A 255 5.92 -12.98 13.79
N GLU A 256 5.28 -12.05 14.49
CA GLU A 256 4.67 -12.31 15.79
C GLU A 256 3.51 -13.30 15.67
N SER A 257 2.65 -13.13 14.66
CA SER A 257 1.51 -14.03 14.42
C SER A 257 1.92 -15.40 13.87
N GLN A 258 2.91 -15.45 12.98
CA GLN A 258 3.28 -16.69 12.28
C GLN A 258 4.13 -17.62 13.14
N PHE A 259 4.97 -17.05 14.03
CA PHE A 259 5.91 -17.84 14.83
C PHE A 259 5.60 -17.82 16.34
N ASP A 260 4.53 -17.13 16.76
CA ASP A 260 4.14 -16.96 18.18
C ASP A 260 5.31 -16.46 19.03
N VAL A 261 5.91 -15.35 18.57
CA VAL A 261 7.06 -14.69 19.20
C VAL A 261 6.76 -13.24 19.49
N THR A 262 7.57 -12.63 20.35
CA THR A 262 7.53 -11.19 20.59
C THR A 262 8.73 -10.52 19.93
N VAL A 263 8.47 -9.53 19.06
CA VAL A 263 9.51 -8.81 18.33
C VAL A 263 9.85 -7.51 19.06
N VAL A 264 11.12 -7.18 19.20
CA VAL A 264 11.59 -5.93 19.79
C VAL A 264 11.78 -4.88 18.71
N ASP A 265 12.49 -5.21 17.64
CA ASP A 265 12.82 -4.26 16.57
C ASP A 265 12.84 -4.92 15.18
N VAL A 266 12.52 -4.13 14.16
CA VAL A 266 12.56 -4.55 12.75
C VAL A 266 13.34 -3.55 11.92
N ASN A 267 14.43 -4.02 11.31
CA ASN A 267 15.25 -3.26 10.37
C ASN A 267 15.15 -3.84 8.98
N THR A 268 15.03 -2.98 7.97
CA THR A 268 14.86 -3.43 6.58
C THR A 268 15.84 -2.72 5.66
N MET A 269 16.36 -3.45 4.67
CA MET A 269 17.20 -2.92 3.61
C MET A 269 16.77 -3.50 2.25
N VAL A 270 17.15 -2.86 1.15
CA VAL A 270 16.94 -3.42 -0.20
C VAL A 270 18.27 -4.02 -0.68
N THR A 271 18.24 -5.28 -1.12
CA THR A 271 19.41 -5.98 -1.65
C THR A 271 19.73 -5.52 -3.08
N PRO A 272 20.96 -5.73 -3.58
CA PRO A 272 21.31 -5.43 -4.97
C PRO A 272 20.46 -6.18 -6.01
N ARG A 273 19.80 -7.28 -5.62
CA ARG A 273 18.86 -8.05 -6.46
C ARG A 273 17.46 -7.44 -6.51
N GLY A 274 17.22 -6.33 -5.80
CA GLY A 274 15.93 -5.64 -5.73
C GLY A 274 14.94 -6.25 -4.74
N GLU A 275 15.41 -7.14 -3.87
CA GLU A 275 14.58 -7.78 -2.84
C GLU A 275 14.67 -7.00 -1.54
N LYS A 276 13.60 -6.95 -0.75
CA LYS A 276 13.66 -6.38 0.60
C LYS A 276 14.18 -7.45 1.55
N LYS A 277 15.16 -7.11 2.37
CA LYS A 277 15.67 -7.96 3.46
C LYS A 277 15.31 -7.33 4.79
N ALA A 278 14.65 -8.08 5.66
CA ALA A 278 14.39 -7.71 7.04
C ALA A 278 15.35 -8.40 7.99
N THR A 279 15.71 -7.72 9.07
CA THR A 279 16.40 -8.23 10.25
C THR A 279 15.49 -7.91 11.42
N VAL A 280 15.00 -8.97 12.06
CA VAL A 280 13.99 -8.94 13.10
C VAL A 280 14.64 -9.37 14.40
N GLN A 281 14.56 -8.54 15.43
CA GLN A 281 15.11 -8.82 16.75
C GLN A 281 14.00 -9.35 17.65
N LEU A 282 14.19 -10.51 18.26
CA LEU A 282 13.23 -11.12 19.18
C LEU A 282 13.44 -10.62 20.61
N SER A 283 12.42 -10.77 21.46
CA SER A 283 12.56 -10.54 22.90
C SER A 283 13.45 -11.61 23.54
N GLU A 284 13.95 -11.34 24.74
CA GLU A 284 14.78 -12.29 25.50
C GLU A 284 13.99 -13.55 25.92
N ASP A 285 12.66 -13.50 25.83
CA ASP A 285 11.77 -14.63 26.15
C ASP A 285 11.76 -15.70 25.03
N HIS A 286 12.24 -15.37 23.83
CA HIS A 286 12.21 -16.24 22.66
C HIS A 286 13.62 -16.40 22.07
N ASP A 287 14.05 -17.65 21.89
CA ASP A 287 15.36 -17.98 21.32
C ASP A 287 15.29 -18.10 19.79
N ALA A 288 16.06 -17.28 19.08
CA ALA A 288 16.06 -17.26 17.61
C ALA A 288 16.55 -18.57 16.98
N GLN A 289 17.42 -19.35 17.63
CA GLN A 289 17.87 -20.65 17.13
C GLN A 289 16.74 -21.69 17.21
N GLU A 290 16.00 -21.69 18.32
CA GLU A 290 14.86 -22.60 18.50
C GLU A 290 13.76 -22.32 17.46
N ILE A 291 13.46 -21.04 17.24
CA ILE A 291 12.49 -20.61 16.22
C ILE A 291 12.98 -20.94 14.81
N ALA A 292 14.27 -20.74 14.51
CA ALA A 292 14.83 -21.11 13.20
C ALA A 292 14.76 -22.62 12.93
N SER A 293 14.92 -23.46 13.96
CA SER A 293 14.73 -24.91 13.84
C SER A 293 13.27 -25.27 13.54
N ARG A 294 12.28 -24.60 14.18
CA ARG A 294 10.86 -24.80 13.86
C ARG A 294 10.50 -24.38 12.43
N ILE A 295 11.18 -23.35 11.90
CA ILE A 295 10.99 -22.85 10.54
C ILE A 295 11.64 -23.78 9.49
N GLY A 296 12.48 -24.74 9.90
CA GLY A 296 13.18 -25.64 8.99
C GLY A 296 14.36 -24.99 8.28
N VAL A 297 15.00 -24.00 8.92
CA VAL A 297 16.23 -23.35 8.43
C VAL A 297 17.48 -24.20 8.66
N PHE A 298 17.38 -25.18 9.57
CA PHE A 298 18.41 -26.16 9.93
C PHE A 298 17.86 -27.58 9.88
#